data_AF-A0AAU0P0C0-F1
#
_entry.id   AF-A0AAU0P0C0-F1
#
_cell.length_a   1.000
_cell.length_b   1.000
_cell.length_c   1.000
_cell.angle_alpha   90.00
_cell.angle_beta   90.00
_cell.angle_gamma   90.00
#
_symmetry.space_group_name_H-M   'P 1'
#
loop_
_entity.id
_entity.type
_entity.pdbx_description
1 polymer ?
#
loop_
_entity_poly.entity_id
_entity_poly.type
_entity_poly.pdbx_seq_one_letter_code
_entity_poly.pdbx_strand_id
1 'polypeptide(L)'
;MNKSVITILVGIFMAGIITTSVDAQGNTTRLAGQTRYDTCKAVSSSGWSTAENVIIANGENYPDALGASALSYKYKAPIILVQGNSMQDNPVLVSELNRLKPKNIIILGGKGVVSNDIENSLKKSGYNLKRLSGQDRYSTAVNIAKELGDVDEIFIANGDDFSGSLSAAPMSAKDNAPVLLVSKDEVPNVVQAYLKEHNVKNTYVLGDESLISEAVANEFTGVKRISGNAPYSLNENIIDNFKADINFNTIYITSGEGFADALSAVGLAVKNGNPIIFAGNSDNNHMNKLLQEEVVENKVILGGEGVLPISKVNNLFQQQVVVDKDDNDATNAPNRRQFLIGDAEKDGTFAKLNGSWQYTTKEAKQQNIESINIKVWDYVDKNDKSRGKKTVIKSIEVNKKLSSVVKQIFDEIYALPQQFPIDDVGGFRDSDSCINHPAGAAIDINPDENYYIQLDKDGKVQSQVGNYYKPSEDPYSITPEIVKVFQKYKWDWGGNFKNPKDYMHFSYLGG
;
A
#
# COMPACT_ATOMS: atom_id res chain seq x y z
N MET A 1 33.07 -38.98 -66.27
CA MET A 1 31.86 -38.83 -65.44
C MET A 1 32.29 -38.26 -64.09
N ASN A 2 32.33 -36.92 -63.97
CA ASN A 2 32.66 -36.24 -62.72
C ASN A 2 31.36 -36.01 -61.92
N LYS A 3 31.26 -36.62 -60.74
CA LYS A 3 30.18 -36.38 -59.79
C LYS A 3 30.56 -35.17 -58.94
N SER A 4 29.81 -34.08 -59.10
CA SER A 4 29.90 -32.91 -58.23
C SER A 4 29.30 -33.23 -56.87
N VAL A 5 30.07 -33.01 -55.81
CA VAL A 5 29.65 -33.08 -54.41
C VAL A 5 28.93 -31.77 -54.07
N ILE A 6 27.65 -31.86 -53.67
CA ILE A 6 26.89 -30.73 -53.12
C ILE A 6 27.05 -30.79 -51.60
N THR A 7 27.78 -29.83 -51.04
CA THR A 7 27.87 -29.60 -49.60
C THR A 7 26.64 -28.82 -49.15
N ILE A 8 25.76 -29.45 -48.36
CA ILE A 8 24.63 -28.79 -47.71
C ILE A 8 25.14 -28.15 -46.41
N LEU A 9 25.22 -26.82 -46.36
CA LEU A 9 25.35 -26.07 -45.10
C LEU A 9 24.02 -26.15 -44.34
N VAL A 10 24.00 -26.89 -43.23
CA VAL A 10 22.92 -26.82 -42.25
C VAL A 10 23.22 -25.66 -41.31
N GLY A 11 22.63 -24.50 -41.58
CA GLY A 11 22.64 -23.38 -40.64
C GLY A 11 21.74 -23.69 -39.46
N ILE A 12 22.32 -23.95 -38.29
CA ILE A 12 21.60 -24.03 -37.02
C ILE A 12 21.15 -22.61 -36.68
N PHE A 13 19.89 -22.30 -36.97
CA PHE A 13 19.24 -21.08 -36.49
C PHE A 13 18.93 -21.28 -35.01
N MET A 14 19.86 -20.86 -34.14
CA MET A 14 19.60 -20.76 -32.71
C MET A 14 18.66 -19.57 -32.51
N ALA A 15 17.36 -19.83 -32.56
CA ALA A 15 16.35 -18.87 -32.14
C ALA A 15 16.55 -18.65 -30.64
N GLY A 16 17.26 -17.57 -30.28
CA GLY A 16 17.25 -17.05 -28.92
C GLY A 16 15.80 -16.74 -28.57
N ILE A 17 15.22 -17.55 -27.70
CA ILE A 17 13.96 -17.22 -27.04
C ILE A 17 14.30 -16.02 -26.15
N ILE A 18 14.06 -14.82 -26.65
CA ILE A 18 13.93 -13.64 -25.80
C ILE A 18 12.61 -13.87 -25.07
N THR A 19 12.68 -14.42 -23.86
CA THR A 19 11.55 -14.36 -22.93
C THR A 19 11.42 -12.90 -22.54
N THR A 20 10.56 -12.16 -23.24
CA THR A 20 10.03 -10.92 -22.69
C THR A 20 9.30 -11.33 -21.42
N SER A 21 9.83 -10.97 -20.25
CA SER A 21 9.04 -10.97 -19.03
C SER A 21 7.85 -10.06 -19.30
N VAL A 22 6.69 -10.67 -19.55
CA VAL A 22 5.42 -9.97 -19.52
C VAL A 22 5.32 -9.49 -18.09
N ASP A 23 5.53 -8.19 -17.86
CA ASP A 23 5.09 -7.56 -16.61
C ASP A 23 3.58 -7.80 -16.56
N ALA A 24 3.18 -8.81 -15.80
CA ALA A 24 1.80 -9.06 -15.46
C ALA A 24 1.37 -7.94 -14.52
N GLN A 25 1.00 -6.79 -15.10
CA GLN A 25 0.38 -5.71 -14.35
C GLN A 25 -1.05 -6.18 -14.01
N GLY A 26 -1.17 -6.99 -12.95
CA GLY A 26 -2.43 -7.57 -12.50
C GLY A 26 -3.54 -6.52 -12.29
N ASN A 27 -4.79 -6.93 -12.45
CA ASN A 27 -5.96 -6.05 -12.33
C ASN A 27 -6.04 -5.45 -10.92
N THR A 28 -6.01 -4.12 -10.82
CA THR A 28 -6.15 -3.44 -9.52
C THR A 28 -7.58 -2.93 -9.36
N THR A 29 -8.25 -3.39 -8.30
CA THR A 29 -9.63 -3.00 -7.94
C THR A 29 -9.64 -2.42 -6.54
N ARG A 30 -10.43 -1.37 -6.29
CA ARG A 30 -10.63 -0.81 -4.95
C ARG A 30 -12.07 -1.10 -4.48
N LEU A 31 -12.20 -1.73 -3.31
CA LEU A 31 -13.45 -1.92 -2.59
C LEU A 31 -13.46 -0.95 -1.42
N ALA A 32 -14.24 0.13 -1.54
CA ALA A 32 -14.25 1.23 -0.59
C ALA A 32 -15.57 2.00 -0.61
N GLY A 33 -15.82 2.75 0.46
CA GLY A 33 -16.79 3.82 0.47
C GLY A 33 -16.39 4.93 1.44
N GLN A 34 -17.34 5.80 1.78
CA GLN A 34 -17.07 6.97 2.63
C GLN A 34 -16.78 6.58 4.09
N THR A 35 -17.35 5.46 4.53
CA THR A 35 -17.17 4.93 5.89
C THR A 35 -16.72 3.47 5.86
N ARG A 36 -16.25 2.95 7.00
CA ARG A 36 -15.95 1.52 7.18
C ARG A 36 -17.16 0.62 6.86
N TYR A 37 -18.38 1.11 7.10
CA TYR A 37 -19.63 0.43 6.76
C TYR A 37 -19.84 0.38 5.25
N ASP A 38 -19.55 1.46 4.54
CA ASP A 38 -19.64 1.49 3.08
C ASP A 38 -18.57 0.61 2.41
N THR A 39 -17.34 0.58 2.95
CA THR A 39 -16.31 -0.39 2.53
C THR A 39 -16.81 -1.82 2.76
N CYS A 40 -17.36 -2.11 3.94
CA CYS A 40 -17.93 -3.41 4.26
C CYS A 40 -19.03 -3.83 3.28
N LYS A 41 -19.90 -2.89 2.87
CA LYS A 41 -20.90 -3.12 1.81
C LYS A 41 -20.27 -3.48 0.47
N ALA A 42 -19.23 -2.75 0.06
CA ALA A 42 -18.53 -3.00 -1.20
C ALA A 42 -17.87 -4.39 -1.20
N VAL A 43 -17.23 -4.77 -0.10
CA VAL A 43 -16.64 -6.09 0.13
C VAL A 43 -17.69 -7.19 0.05
N SER A 44 -18.76 -7.08 0.83
CA SER A 44 -19.87 -8.04 0.82
C SER A 44 -20.52 -8.18 -0.56
N SER A 45 -20.69 -7.07 -1.29
CA SER A 45 -21.27 -7.08 -2.64
C SER A 45 -20.34 -7.74 -3.67
N SER A 46 -19.02 -7.66 -3.49
CA SER A 46 -18.06 -8.31 -4.38
C SER A 46 -17.99 -9.83 -4.19
N GLY A 47 -18.22 -10.31 -2.97
CA GLY A 47 -18.08 -11.74 -2.63
C GLY A 47 -19.38 -12.54 -2.69
N TRP A 48 -20.53 -11.90 -2.52
CA TRP A 48 -21.82 -12.56 -2.38
C TRP A 48 -22.91 -11.77 -3.10
N SER A 49 -23.68 -12.43 -3.97
CA SER A 49 -24.96 -11.93 -4.44
C SER A 49 -26.08 -12.23 -3.43
N THR A 50 -26.03 -13.42 -2.81
CA THR A 50 -26.85 -13.87 -1.69
C THR A 50 -25.99 -14.62 -0.66
N ALA A 51 -26.48 -14.73 0.58
CA ALA A 51 -25.83 -15.54 1.61
C ALA A 51 -26.87 -16.09 2.58
N GLU A 52 -26.85 -17.38 2.88
CA GLU A 52 -27.76 -18.00 3.85
C GLU A 52 -27.45 -17.57 5.30
N ASN A 53 -26.17 -17.34 5.58
CA ASN A 53 -25.66 -16.94 6.88
C ASN A 53 -24.97 -15.58 6.77
N VAL A 54 -25.13 -14.73 7.77
CA VAL A 54 -24.40 -13.45 7.92
C VAL A 54 -23.80 -13.39 9.32
N ILE A 55 -22.55 -12.94 9.42
CA ILE A 55 -21.91 -12.63 10.71
C ILE A 55 -22.02 -11.12 10.93
N ILE A 56 -22.44 -10.69 12.11
CA ILE A 56 -22.46 -9.29 12.53
C ILE A 56 -21.39 -9.08 13.59
N ALA A 57 -20.58 -8.04 13.38
CA ALA A 57 -19.53 -7.62 14.31
C ALA A 57 -19.58 -6.11 14.53
N ASN A 58 -19.10 -5.64 15.68
CA ASN A 58 -19.00 -4.21 15.95
C ASN A 58 -17.91 -3.58 15.05
N GLY A 59 -18.26 -2.48 14.39
CA GLY A 59 -17.38 -1.75 13.49
C GLY A 59 -16.44 -0.78 14.20
N GLU A 60 -16.72 -0.37 15.44
CA GLU A 60 -15.97 0.60 16.23
C GLU A 60 -14.93 -0.05 17.17
N ASN A 61 -15.10 -1.33 17.51
CA ASN A 61 -14.20 -2.10 18.36
C ASN A 61 -14.08 -3.55 17.87
N TYR A 62 -12.85 -4.05 17.79
CA TYR A 62 -12.49 -5.31 17.11
C TYR A 62 -12.37 -6.60 17.93
N PRO A 63 -12.06 -6.60 19.26
CA PRO A 63 -11.59 -7.80 19.94
C PRO A 63 -12.53 -9.01 19.86
N ASP A 64 -13.85 -8.78 19.92
CA ASP A 64 -14.87 -9.84 19.85
C ASP A 64 -14.98 -10.49 18.46
N ALA A 65 -14.40 -9.87 17.43
CA ALA A 65 -14.46 -10.32 16.05
C ALA A 65 -13.16 -10.97 15.55
N LEU A 66 -12.08 -10.96 16.33
CA LEU A 66 -10.78 -11.50 15.90
C LEU A 66 -10.80 -13.02 15.63
N GLY A 67 -11.73 -13.75 16.27
CA GLY A 67 -11.96 -15.18 16.01
C GLY A 67 -12.90 -15.49 14.83
N ALA A 68 -13.39 -14.48 14.10
CA ALA A 68 -14.46 -14.66 13.11
C ALA A 68 -14.05 -15.43 11.85
N SER A 69 -12.75 -15.61 11.57
CA SER A 69 -12.23 -16.18 10.33
C SER A 69 -12.75 -17.59 10.04
N ALA A 70 -12.48 -18.53 10.94
CA ALA A 70 -12.91 -19.92 10.80
C ALA A 70 -14.44 -20.05 10.82
N LEU A 71 -15.13 -19.19 11.58
CA LEU A 71 -16.59 -19.13 11.60
C LEU A 71 -17.15 -18.69 10.24
N SER A 72 -16.59 -17.63 9.65
CA SER A 72 -16.98 -17.12 8.34
C SER A 72 -16.77 -18.17 7.25
N TYR A 73 -15.68 -18.92 7.30
CA TYR A 73 -15.41 -20.03 6.40
C TYR A 73 -16.42 -21.18 6.57
N LYS A 74 -16.61 -21.65 7.81
CA LYS A 74 -17.56 -22.74 8.15
C LYS A 74 -18.98 -22.45 7.66
N TYR A 75 -19.45 -21.21 7.85
CA TYR A 75 -20.82 -20.80 7.47
C TYR A 75 -20.92 -20.14 6.09
N LYS A 76 -19.80 -19.98 5.37
CA LYS A 76 -19.69 -19.26 4.09
C LYS A 76 -20.30 -17.85 4.15
N ALA A 77 -20.13 -17.19 5.28
CA ALA A 77 -20.87 -15.99 5.67
C ALA A 77 -20.03 -14.72 5.50
N PRO A 78 -20.54 -13.65 4.87
CA PRO A 78 -19.90 -12.35 4.95
C PRO A 78 -19.96 -11.80 6.39
N ILE A 79 -18.98 -10.96 6.73
CA ILE A 79 -18.96 -10.20 7.99
C ILE A 79 -19.49 -8.81 7.70
N ILE A 80 -20.56 -8.41 8.39
CA ILE A 80 -21.20 -7.10 8.27
C ILE A 80 -20.95 -6.31 9.56
N LEU A 81 -20.37 -5.12 9.39
CA LEU A 81 -20.05 -4.23 10.51
C LEU A 81 -21.28 -3.42 10.95
N VAL A 82 -21.45 -3.24 12.26
CA VAL A 82 -22.52 -2.43 12.86
C VAL A 82 -21.98 -1.41 13.87
N GLN A 83 -22.76 -0.36 14.11
CA GLN A 83 -22.49 0.73 15.05
C GLN A 83 -23.70 1.09 15.89
N GLY A 84 -23.47 1.95 16.89
CA GLY A 84 -24.55 2.52 17.68
C GLY A 84 -25.39 1.45 18.36
N ASN A 85 -26.65 1.80 18.62
CA ASN A 85 -27.52 0.98 19.45
C ASN A 85 -28.77 0.49 18.71
N SER A 86 -29.04 0.94 17.49
CA SER A 86 -30.31 0.69 16.80
C SER A 86 -30.13 0.30 15.34
N MET A 87 -31.19 -0.25 14.72
CA MET A 87 -31.16 -0.52 13.27
C MET A 87 -31.07 0.76 12.44
N GLN A 88 -31.56 1.89 12.97
CA GLN A 88 -31.52 3.20 12.32
C GLN A 88 -30.08 3.74 12.19
N ASP A 89 -29.21 3.41 13.15
CA ASP A 89 -27.78 3.73 13.08
C ASP A 89 -27.05 2.92 12.00
N ASN A 90 -27.70 1.87 11.46
CA ASN A 90 -27.10 0.86 10.59
C ASN A 90 -27.83 0.71 9.24
N PRO A 91 -27.91 1.77 8.41
CA PRO A 91 -28.55 1.68 7.10
C PRO A 91 -27.85 0.68 6.16
N VAL A 92 -26.54 0.50 6.29
CA VAL A 92 -25.79 -0.52 5.53
C VAL A 92 -26.22 -1.93 5.91
N LEU A 93 -26.36 -2.25 7.20
CA LEU A 93 -26.85 -3.56 7.63
C LEU A 93 -28.23 -3.85 7.01
N VAL A 94 -29.15 -2.89 7.09
CA VAL A 94 -30.50 -3.04 6.51
C VAL A 94 -30.43 -3.30 5.00
N SER A 95 -29.63 -2.51 4.28
CA SER A 95 -29.39 -2.68 2.84
C SER A 95 -28.84 -4.07 2.51
N GLU A 96 -27.86 -4.54 3.27
CA GLU A 96 -27.18 -5.81 3.01
C GLU A 96 -28.06 -7.01 3.37
N LEU A 97 -28.83 -6.96 4.45
CA LEU A 97 -29.79 -8.02 4.77
C LEU A 97 -30.87 -8.16 3.69
N ASN A 98 -31.37 -7.04 3.14
CA ASN A 98 -32.34 -7.05 2.04
C ASN A 98 -31.75 -7.66 0.76
N ARG A 99 -30.47 -7.38 0.47
CA ARG A 99 -29.78 -7.85 -0.71
C ARG A 99 -29.39 -9.33 -0.59
N LEU A 100 -28.74 -9.70 0.50
CA LEU A 100 -28.21 -11.03 0.76
C LEU A 100 -29.30 -12.05 1.06
N LYS A 101 -30.41 -11.60 1.65
CA LYS A 101 -31.57 -12.41 2.09
C LYS A 101 -31.17 -13.59 2.99
N PRO A 102 -30.44 -13.35 4.09
CA PRO A 102 -30.02 -14.44 4.97
C PRO A 102 -31.18 -15.03 5.76
N LYS A 103 -31.00 -16.28 6.17
CA LYS A 103 -31.89 -16.96 7.10
C LYS A 103 -31.34 -16.91 8.53
N ASN A 104 -30.02 -17.04 8.66
CA ASN A 104 -29.35 -17.09 9.94
C ASN A 104 -28.39 -15.92 10.10
N ILE A 105 -28.36 -15.33 11.29
CA ILE A 105 -27.45 -14.26 11.65
C ILE A 105 -26.69 -14.66 12.92
N ILE A 106 -25.37 -14.62 12.84
CA ILE A 106 -24.49 -14.86 13.98
C ILE A 106 -23.97 -13.50 14.46
N ILE A 107 -24.21 -13.17 15.72
CA ILE A 107 -23.77 -11.91 16.33
C ILE A 107 -22.53 -12.19 17.18
N LEU A 108 -21.44 -11.49 16.90
CA LEU A 108 -20.22 -11.57 17.70
C LEU A 108 -20.18 -10.45 18.73
N GLY A 109 -19.91 -10.82 19.97
CA GLY A 109 -19.74 -9.89 21.08
C GLY A 109 -20.97 -9.69 21.96
N GLY A 110 -20.70 -9.16 23.15
CA GLY A 110 -21.71 -8.97 24.19
C GLY A 110 -22.77 -7.92 23.83
N LYS A 111 -23.78 -7.78 24.70
CA LYS A 111 -24.90 -6.82 24.51
C LYS A 111 -24.46 -5.36 24.55
N GLY A 112 -23.31 -5.06 25.17
CA GLY A 112 -22.69 -3.74 25.15
C GLY A 112 -21.84 -3.47 23.91
N VAL A 113 -21.55 -4.50 23.11
CA VAL A 113 -20.72 -4.43 21.89
C VAL A 113 -21.62 -4.44 20.66
N VAL A 114 -22.56 -5.39 20.58
CA VAL A 114 -23.67 -5.33 19.62
C VAL A 114 -24.97 -5.29 20.41
N SER A 115 -25.68 -4.17 20.32
CA SER A 115 -26.79 -3.86 21.21
C SER A 115 -27.88 -4.93 21.20
N ASN A 116 -28.57 -5.04 22.33
CA ASN A 116 -29.76 -5.86 22.43
C ASN A 116 -30.90 -5.40 21.51
N ASP A 117 -30.96 -4.10 21.20
CA ASP A 117 -32.02 -3.54 20.37
C ASP A 117 -31.85 -3.90 18.89
N ILE A 118 -30.60 -4.00 18.41
CA ILE A 118 -30.29 -4.57 17.10
C ILE A 118 -30.73 -6.04 17.05
N GLU A 119 -30.32 -6.86 18.04
CA GLU A 119 -30.72 -8.28 18.11
C GLU A 119 -32.24 -8.46 18.15
N ASN A 120 -32.94 -7.71 19.00
CA ASN A 120 -34.39 -7.77 19.13
C ASN A 120 -35.09 -7.37 17.82
N SER A 121 -34.58 -6.37 17.11
CA SER A 121 -35.12 -5.94 15.83
C SER A 121 -34.96 -7.03 14.77
N LEU A 122 -33.77 -7.64 14.67
CA LEU A 122 -33.52 -8.75 13.76
C LEU A 122 -34.40 -9.97 14.07
N LYS A 123 -34.59 -10.29 15.35
CA LYS A 123 -35.47 -11.40 15.77
C LYS A 123 -36.93 -11.14 15.38
N LYS A 124 -37.42 -9.91 15.57
CA LYS A 124 -38.76 -9.50 15.14
C LYS A 124 -38.94 -9.57 13.62
N SER A 125 -37.87 -9.34 12.86
CA SER A 125 -37.84 -9.52 11.39
C SER A 125 -37.78 -10.98 10.94
N GLY A 126 -37.76 -11.95 11.87
CA GLY A 126 -37.88 -13.38 11.57
C GLY A 126 -36.56 -14.11 11.28
N TYR A 127 -35.41 -13.49 11.54
CA TYR A 127 -34.10 -14.15 11.38
C TYR A 127 -33.81 -15.12 12.53
N ASN A 128 -33.13 -16.23 12.22
CA ASN A 128 -32.58 -17.13 13.23
C ASN A 128 -31.29 -16.54 13.79
N LEU A 129 -31.28 -16.20 15.08
CA LEU A 129 -30.14 -15.52 15.70
C LEU A 129 -29.34 -16.47 16.60
N LYS A 130 -28.02 -16.39 16.50
CA LYS A 130 -27.08 -16.97 17.46
C LYS A 130 -26.08 -15.90 17.88
N ARG A 131 -26.02 -15.59 19.17
CA ARG A 131 -24.98 -14.69 19.71
C ARG A 131 -23.83 -15.52 20.27
N LEU A 132 -22.61 -15.23 19.82
CA LEU A 132 -21.37 -15.77 20.37
C LEU A 132 -20.65 -14.65 21.11
N SER A 133 -20.61 -14.74 22.44
CA SER A 133 -20.03 -13.71 23.29
C SER A 133 -19.59 -14.26 24.63
N GLY A 134 -18.67 -13.58 25.28
CA GLY A 134 -18.25 -13.86 26.65
C GLY A 134 -18.22 -12.60 27.53
N GLN A 135 -17.66 -12.73 28.73
CA GLN A 135 -17.46 -11.59 29.64
C GLN A 135 -16.37 -10.64 29.13
N ASP A 136 -15.45 -11.16 28.33
CA ASP A 136 -14.34 -10.46 27.72
C ASP A 136 -14.01 -11.06 26.33
N ARG A 137 -13.03 -10.46 25.65
CA ARG A 137 -12.57 -10.87 24.32
C ARG A 137 -12.06 -12.31 24.28
N TYR A 138 -11.43 -12.77 25.37
CA TYR A 138 -10.87 -14.12 25.48
C TYR A 138 -12.00 -15.16 25.53
N SER A 139 -13.02 -14.88 26.33
CA SER A 139 -14.21 -15.72 26.45
C SER A 139 -15.04 -15.72 25.17
N THR A 140 -15.15 -14.57 24.48
CA THR A 140 -15.78 -14.50 23.15
C THR A 140 -15.02 -15.38 22.14
N ALA A 141 -13.69 -15.28 22.07
CA ALA A 141 -12.86 -16.11 21.19
C ALA A 141 -13.02 -17.61 21.47
N VAL A 142 -13.02 -18.02 22.74
CA VAL A 142 -13.29 -19.42 23.13
C VAL A 142 -14.69 -19.88 22.71
N ASN A 143 -15.72 -19.04 22.87
CA ASN A 143 -17.07 -19.39 22.45
C ASN A 143 -17.22 -19.50 20.93
N ILE A 144 -16.42 -18.74 20.17
CA ILE A 144 -16.31 -18.92 18.71
C ILE A 144 -15.58 -20.24 18.39
N ALA A 145 -14.49 -20.54 19.08
CA ALA A 145 -13.73 -21.78 18.88
C ALA A 145 -14.56 -23.03 19.17
N LYS A 146 -15.38 -23.02 20.24
CA LYS A 146 -16.31 -24.11 20.57
C LYS A 146 -17.32 -24.37 19.45
N GLU A 147 -17.65 -23.38 18.64
CA GLU A 147 -18.55 -23.57 17.51
C GLU A 147 -17.91 -24.33 16.35
N LEU A 148 -16.57 -24.40 16.28
CA LEU A 148 -15.87 -25.18 15.26
C LEU A 148 -15.91 -26.69 15.57
N GLY A 149 -16.01 -27.06 16.84
CA GLY A 149 -15.97 -28.45 17.31
C GLY A 149 -14.56 -28.83 17.78
N ASP A 150 -14.22 -30.11 17.67
CA ASP A 150 -12.88 -30.60 17.96
C ASP A 150 -11.89 -30.22 16.86
N VAL A 151 -10.73 -29.74 17.27
CA VAL A 151 -9.68 -29.22 16.39
C VAL A 151 -8.33 -29.75 16.85
N ASP A 152 -7.46 -30.07 15.89
CA ASP A 152 -6.09 -30.53 16.17
C ASP A 152 -5.11 -29.36 16.26
N GLU A 153 -5.45 -28.20 15.68
CA GLU A 153 -4.56 -27.05 15.55
C GLU A 153 -5.27 -25.76 15.97
N ILE A 154 -4.52 -24.85 16.59
CA ILE A 154 -5.01 -23.53 16.98
C ILE A 154 -4.00 -22.43 16.66
N PHE A 155 -4.50 -21.21 16.52
CA PHE A 155 -3.70 -20.00 16.43
C PHE A 155 -3.88 -19.18 17.71
N ILE A 156 -2.78 -18.69 18.28
CA ILE A 156 -2.76 -17.84 19.46
C ILE A 156 -2.30 -16.45 19.05
N ALA A 157 -3.14 -15.45 19.31
CA ALA A 157 -2.82 -14.04 19.09
C ALA A 157 -2.96 -13.24 20.38
N ASN A 158 -2.27 -12.09 20.44
CA ASN A 158 -2.45 -11.15 21.53
C ASN A 158 -3.84 -10.48 21.41
N GLY A 159 -4.63 -10.48 22.49
CA GLY A 159 -5.99 -9.93 22.50
C GLY A 159 -6.07 -8.41 22.36
N ASP A 160 -4.97 -7.70 22.61
CA ASP A 160 -4.82 -6.24 22.51
C ASP A 160 -4.22 -5.78 21.16
N ASP A 161 -3.96 -6.71 20.25
CA ASP A 161 -3.47 -6.43 18.91
C ASP A 161 -4.25 -7.22 17.84
N PHE A 162 -4.78 -6.53 16.83
CA PHE A 162 -5.57 -7.17 15.78
C PHE A 162 -4.72 -7.85 14.70
N SER A 163 -3.43 -7.51 14.61
CA SER A 163 -2.62 -7.74 13.42
C SER A 163 -2.37 -9.23 13.19
N GLY A 164 -2.00 -9.97 14.23
CA GLY A 164 -1.79 -11.42 14.15
C GLY A 164 -3.06 -12.16 13.72
N SER A 165 -4.18 -11.87 14.39
CA SER A 165 -5.47 -12.53 14.12
C SER A 165 -5.97 -12.31 12.70
N LEU A 166 -5.92 -11.06 12.22
CA LEU A 166 -6.37 -10.71 10.86
C LEU A 166 -5.42 -11.25 9.78
N SER A 167 -4.11 -11.26 10.04
CA SER A 167 -3.12 -11.82 9.12
C SER A 167 -3.26 -13.33 8.97
N ALA A 168 -3.54 -14.03 10.06
CA ALA A 168 -3.74 -15.48 10.06
C ALA A 168 -5.15 -15.91 9.62
N ALA A 169 -6.05 -14.97 9.31
CA ALA A 169 -7.45 -15.29 9.03
C ALA A 169 -7.63 -16.33 7.90
N PRO A 170 -7.01 -16.20 6.72
CA PRO A 170 -7.16 -17.19 5.64
C PRO A 170 -6.66 -18.58 6.02
N MET A 171 -5.55 -18.65 6.75
CA MET A 171 -4.87 -19.90 7.12
C MET A 171 -5.61 -20.62 8.25
N SER A 172 -5.93 -19.90 9.33
CA SER A 172 -6.75 -20.41 10.43
C SER A 172 -8.09 -20.96 9.94
N ALA A 173 -8.73 -20.28 8.98
CA ALA A 173 -9.96 -20.75 8.39
C ALA A 173 -9.79 -22.01 7.53
N LYS A 174 -8.75 -22.07 6.68
CA LYS A 174 -8.47 -23.21 5.80
C LYS A 174 -8.30 -24.50 6.59
N ASP A 175 -7.60 -24.42 7.71
CA ASP A 175 -7.25 -25.59 8.54
C ASP A 175 -8.33 -25.90 9.60
N ASN A 176 -9.47 -25.19 9.55
CA ASN A 176 -10.53 -25.26 10.57
C ASN A 176 -9.97 -25.05 12.00
N ALA A 177 -8.94 -24.21 12.11
CA ALA A 177 -8.22 -23.91 13.34
C ALA A 177 -8.72 -22.57 13.92
N PRO A 178 -9.21 -22.53 15.18
CA PRO A 178 -9.65 -21.30 15.78
C PRO A 178 -8.47 -20.38 16.10
N VAL A 179 -8.74 -19.08 16.06
CA VAL A 179 -7.88 -18.06 16.69
C VAL A 179 -8.36 -17.84 18.12
N LEU A 180 -7.56 -18.26 19.10
CA LEU A 180 -7.75 -17.92 20.51
C LEU A 180 -6.88 -16.71 20.87
N LEU A 181 -7.32 -15.98 21.89
CA LEU A 181 -6.66 -14.76 22.34
C LEU A 181 -6.04 -14.96 23.71
N VAL A 182 -4.85 -14.40 23.91
CA VAL A 182 -4.15 -14.34 25.21
C VAL A 182 -3.71 -12.90 25.50
N SER A 183 -3.33 -12.63 26.75
CA SER A 183 -2.57 -11.41 27.04
C SER A 183 -1.06 -11.70 26.89
N LYS A 184 -0.23 -10.66 26.98
CA LYS A 184 1.22 -10.82 26.82
C LYS A 184 1.84 -11.85 27.78
N ASP A 185 1.45 -11.79 29.04
CA ASP A 185 2.11 -12.49 30.13
C ASP A 185 1.17 -13.48 30.86
N GLU A 186 -0.03 -13.70 30.34
CA GLU A 186 -1.02 -14.61 30.94
C GLU A 186 -1.88 -15.30 29.88
N VAL A 187 -2.00 -16.63 29.98
CA VAL A 187 -3.06 -17.42 29.33
C VAL A 187 -4.33 -17.32 30.17
N PRO A 188 -5.42 -16.69 29.66
CA PRO A 188 -6.65 -16.55 30.43
C PRO A 188 -7.22 -17.92 30.83
N ASN A 189 -7.80 -18.01 32.03
CA ASN A 189 -8.38 -19.27 32.55
C ASN A 189 -9.39 -19.92 31.59
N VAL A 190 -10.15 -19.12 30.83
CA VAL A 190 -11.12 -19.63 29.84
C VAL A 190 -10.43 -20.34 28.67
N VAL A 191 -9.24 -19.89 28.27
CA VAL A 191 -8.40 -20.54 27.26
C VAL A 191 -7.80 -21.82 27.82
N GLN A 192 -7.26 -21.78 29.05
CA GLN A 192 -6.76 -22.99 29.71
C GLN A 192 -7.85 -24.08 29.86
N ALA A 193 -9.08 -23.68 30.17
CA ALA A 193 -10.21 -24.60 30.24
C ALA A 193 -10.52 -25.22 28.86
N TYR A 194 -10.54 -24.40 27.80
CA TYR A 194 -10.71 -24.89 26.43
C TYR A 194 -9.64 -25.92 26.06
N LEU A 195 -8.37 -25.67 26.36
CA LEU A 195 -7.28 -26.60 26.07
C LEU A 195 -7.38 -27.94 26.83
N LYS A 196 -8.05 -27.97 27.98
CA LYS A 196 -8.30 -29.22 28.74
C LYS A 196 -9.46 -30.02 28.17
N GLU A 197 -10.43 -29.34 27.55
CA GLU A 197 -11.63 -29.95 26.96
C GLU A 197 -11.36 -30.46 25.53
N HIS A 198 -10.34 -29.95 24.85
CA HIS A 198 -10.03 -30.27 23.46
C HIS A 198 -8.60 -30.79 23.27
N ASN A 199 -8.43 -31.79 22.40
CA ASN A 199 -7.14 -32.44 22.15
C ASN A 199 -6.29 -31.69 21.11
N VAL A 200 -5.89 -30.46 21.43
CA VAL A 200 -5.02 -29.64 20.58
C VAL A 200 -3.61 -30.22 20.54
N LYS A 201 -3.09 -30.45 19.33
CA LYS A 201 -1.76 -31.04 19.08
C LYS A 201 -0.72 -29.99 18.68
N ASN A 202 -1.12 -29.03 17.84
CA ASN A 202 -0.22 -28.02 17.30
C ASN A 202 -0.74 -26.62 17.60
N THR A 203 0.18 -25.69 17.88
CA THR A 203 -0.17 -24.32 18.23
C THR A 203 0.72 -23.34 17.47
N TYR A 204 0.12 -22.43 16.71
CA TYR A 204 0.83 -21.30 16.11
C TYR A 204 0.73 -20.08 17.01
N VAL A 205 1.86 -19.60 17.54
CA VAL A 205 1.90 -18.37 18.36
C VAL A 205 2.29 -17.20 17.48
N LEU A 206 1.40 -16.20 17.36
CA LEU A 206 1.53 -15.09 16.42
C LEU A 206 2.04 -13.84 17.14
N GLY A 207 3.32 -13.53 16.93
CA GLY A 207 3.99 -12.40 17.55
C GLY A 207 5.29 -12.82 18.23
N ASP A 208 6.18 -11.86 18.43
CA ASP A 208 7.39 -12.06 19.21
C ASP A 208 7.11 -12.00 20.73
N GLU A 209 8.17 -12.08 21.54
CA GLU A 209 8.07 -12.04 23.01
C GLU A 209 7.52 -10.71 23.55
N SER A 210 7.57 -9.63 22.78
CA SER A 210 7.00 -8.35 23.19
C SER A 210 5.46 -8.37 23.16
N LEU A 211 4.87 -9.17 22.28
CA LEU A 211 3.43 -9.39 22.15
C LEU A 211 2.96 -10.59 22.97
N ILE A 212 3.69 -11.71 22.97
CA ILE A 212 3.33 -12.93 23.70
C ILE A 212 4.60 -13.53 24.28
N SER A 213 4.78 -13.45 25.59
CA SER A 213 5.98 -13.92 26.29
C SER A 213 6.26 -15.41 26.01
N GLU A 214 7.53 -15.82 26.18
CA GLU A 214 7.88 -17.24 26.15
C GLU A 214 7.19 -18.04 27.25
N ALA A 215 6.94 -17.44 28.42
CA ALA A 215 6.20 -18.10 29.49
C ALA A 215 4.79 -18.51 29.03
N VAL A 216 4.06 -17.60 28.37
CA VAL A 216 2.74 -17.88 27.79
C VAL A 216 2.82 -18.89 26.67
N ALA A 217 3.78 -18.76 25.74
CA ALA A 217 3.90 -19.71 24.63
C ALA A 217 4.18 -21.15 25.12
N ASN A 218 4.99 -21.31 26.17
CA ASN A 218 5.32 -22.62 26.74
C ASN A 218 4.15 -23.31 27.46
N GLU A 219 3.00 -22.65 27.67
CA GLU A 219 1.79 -23.30 28.18
C GLU A 219 1.04 -24.13 27.11
N PHE A 220 1.39 -23.98 25.82
CA PHE A 220 0.72 -24.66 24.72
C PHE A 220 1.50 -25.88 24.21
N THR A 221 0.81 -26.80 23.53
CA THR A 221 1.42 -28.01 22.95
C THR A 221 1.76 -27.79 21.47
N GLY A 222 2.90 -28.35 21.03
CA GLY A 222 3.29 -28.35 19.60
C GLY A 222 3.52 -26.95 19.05
N VAL A 223 4.20 -26.10 19.83
CA VAL A 223 4.33 -24.67 19.55
C VAL A 223 5.24 -24.40 18.37
N LYS A 224 4.73 -23.64 17.40
CA LYS A 224 5.49 -22.96 16.35
C LYS A 224 5.23 -21.46 16.44
N ARG A 225 6.21 -20.71 16.95
CA ARG A 225 6.12 -19.25 17.00
C ARG A 225 6.41 -18.65 15.62
N ILE A 226 5.56 -17.73 15.18
CA ILE A 226 5.79 -16.86 14.03
C ILE A 226 6.03 -15.46 14.58
N SER A 227 7.29 -15.07 14.65
CA SER A 227 7.72 -13.82 15.29
C SER A 227 7.39 -12.59 14.44
N GLY A 228 7.12 -11.48 15.10
CA GLY A 228 6.90 -10.16 14.50
C GLY A 228 6.38 -9.21 15.58
N ASN A 229 7.00 -8.03 15.71
CA ASN A 229 6.70 -7.07 16.79
C ASN A 229 5.87 -5.86 16.33
N ALA A 230 5.56 -5.80 15.04
CA ALA A 230 4.77 -4.75 14.43
C ALA A 230 3.77 -5.36 13.45
N PRO A 231 2.63 -4.71 13.18
CA PRO A 231 1.58 -5.27 12.32
C PRO A 231 2.08 -5.73 10.95
N TYR A 232 2.96 -4.94 10.32
CA TYR A 232 3.46 -5.22 8.97
C TYR A 232 4.43 -6.40 8.94
N SER A 233 5.41 -6.45 9.86
CA SER A 233 6.39 -7.54 9.93
C SER A 233 5.74 -8.85 10.37
N LEU A 234 4.77 -8.79 11.29
CA LEU A 234 4.00 -9.97 11.68
C LEU A 234 3.12 -10.48 10.53
N ASN A 235 2.45 -9.59 9.79
CA ASN A 235 1.67 -9.95 8.61
C ASN A 235 2.52 -10.68 7.56
N GLU A 236 3.67 -10.12 7.24
CA GLU A 236 4.64 -10.71 6.31
C GLU A 236 5.10 -12.10 6.77
N ASN A 237 5.57 -12.22 8.00
CA ASN A 237 6.11 -13.48 8.52
C ASN A 237 5.05 -14.57 8.60
N ILE A 238 3.78 -14.21 8.88
CA ILE A 238 2.66 -15.15 8.81
C ILE A 238 2.46 -15.62 7.37
N ILE A 239 2.40 -14.70 6.41
CA ILE A 239 2.19 -15.05 5.00
C ILE A 239 3.32 -15.93 4.46
N ASP A 240 4.60 -15.61 4.73
CA ASP A 240 5.74 -16.41 4.27
C ASP A 240 5.71 -17.82 4.88
N ASN A 241 5.32 -17.95 6.16
CA ASN A 241 5.24 -19.24 6.85
C ASN A 241 4.24 -20.20 6.19
N PHE A 242 3.15 -19.65 5.64
CA PHE A 242 2.05 -20.39 5.04
C PHE A 242 1.96 -20.21 3.52
N LYS A 243 3.02 -19.72 2.86
CA LYS A 243 2.97 -19.36 1.43
C LYS A 243 2.52 -20.51 0.52
N ALA A 244 2.93 -21.74 0.83
CA ALA A 244 2.54 -22.94 0.08
C ALA A 244 1.03 -23.23 0.15
N ASP A 245 0.36 -22.70 1.16
CA ASP A 245 -1.05 -22.91 1.45
C ASP A 245 -1.94 -21.74 1.02
N ILE A 246 -1.34 -20.61 0.63
CA ILE A 246 -2.00 -19.37 0.26
C ILE A 246 -2.19 -19.30 -1.26
N ASN A 247 -3.37 -18.84 -1.67
CA ASN A 247 -3.66 -18.53 -3.05
C ASN A 247 -3.31 -17.06 -3.35
N PHE A 248 -2.14 -16.81 -3.94
CA PHE A 248 -1.69 -15.47 -4.30
C PHE A 248 -2.36 -14.88 -5.55
N ASN A 249 -3.20 -15.65 -6.26
CA ASN A 249 -3.84 -15.19 -7.49
C ASN A 249 -4.63 -13.88 -7.29
N THR A 250 -5.27 -13.77 -6.14
CA THR A 250 -5.87 -12.53 -5.65
C THR A 250 -5.25 -12.21 -4.31
N ILE A 251 -4.87 -10.96 -4.10
CA ILE A 251 -4.41 -10.47 -2.80
C ILE A 251 -5.30 -9.31 -2.34
N TYR A 252 -5.63 -9.30 -1.06
CA TYR A 252 -6.42 -8.24 -0.43
C TYR A 252 -5.49 -7.31 0.33
N ILE A 253 -5.46 -6.03 -0.01
CA ILE A 253 -4.47 -5.07 0.49
C ILE A 253 -5.19 -4.03 1.34
N THR A 254 -4.79 -3.86 2.59
CA THR A 254 -5.45 -2.97 3.56
C THR A 254 -4.42 -2.23 4.42
N SER A 255 -4.84 -1.17 5.11
CA SER A 255 -3.95 -0.46 6.01
C SER A 255 -3.63 -1.30 7.25
N GLY A 256 -2.36 -1.34 7.67
CA GLY A 256 -1.99 -1.94 8.95
C GLY A 256 -2.32 -1.06 10.16
N GLU A 257 -2.80 0.17 9.95
CA GLU A 257 -3.14 1.14 11.00
C GLU A 257 -4.58 0.99 11.51
N GLY A 258 -5.45 0.30 10.76
CA GLY A 258 -6.87 0.17 11.09
C GLY A 258 -7.41 -1.24 10.83
N PHE A 259 -8.30 -1.70 11.69
CA PHE A 259 -8.81 -3.08 11.65
C PHE A 259 -10.05 -3.27 10.75
N ALA A 260 -10.88 -2.24 10.58
CA ALA A 260 -12.26 -2.43 10.15
C ALA A 260 -12.36 -2.89 8.68
N ASP A 261 -11.58 -2.28 7.78
CA ASP A 261 -11.57 -2.66 6.36
C ASP A 261 -11.06 -4.11 6.20
N ALA A 262 -9.98 -4.46 6.89
CA ALA A 262 -9.42 -5.81 6.93
C ALA A 262 -10.42 -6.84 7.49
N LEU A 263 -11.06 -6.54 8.63
CA LEU A 263 -12.05 -7.41 9.27
C LEU A 263 -13.25 -7.66 8.36
N SER A 264 -13.75 -6.64 7.66
CA SER A 264 -14.87 -6.80 6.72
C SER A 264 -14.52 -7.74 5.56
N ALA A 265 -13.24 -7.78 5.17
CA ALA A 265 -12.73 -8.62 4.10
C ALA A 265 -12.29 -10.01 4.52
N VAL A 266 -12.24 -10.33 5.82
CA VAL A 266 -11.89 -11.67 6.31
C VAL A 266 -12.73 -12.73 5.61
N GLY A 267 -14.04 -12.56 5.56
CA GLY A 267 -14.91 -13.56 4.91
C GLY A 267 -14.60 -13.76 3.42
N LEU A 268 -14.17 -12.70 2.74
CA LEU A 268 -13.87 -12.73 1.32
C LEU A 268 -12.50 -13.40 1.07
N ALA A 269 -11.52 -13.08 1.90
CA ALA A 269 -10.19 -13.65 1.87
C ALA A 269 -10.20 -15.16 2.18
N VAL A 270 -10.90 -15.58 3.25
CA VAL A 270 -10.98 -16.99 3.65
C VAL A 270 -11.72 -17.85 2.63
N LYS A 271 -12.75 -17.30 1.95
CA LYS A 271 -13.56 -18.01 0.96
C LYS A 271 -12.72 -18.63 -0.16
N ASN A 272 -11.64 -17.94 -0.53
CA ASN A 272 -10.77 -18.30 -1.66
C ASN A 272 -9.33 -18.65 -1.24
N GLY A 273 -9.04 -18.64 0.08
CA GLY A 273 -7.69 -18.87 0.61
C GLY A 273 -6.69 -17.78 0.23
N ASN A 274 -7.14 -16.54 0.00
CA ASN A 274 -6.30 -15.43 -0.43
C ASN A 274 -5.72 -14.68 0.76
N PRO A 275 -4.50 -14.12 0.67
CA PRO A 275 -3.88 -13.41 1.78
C PRO A 275 -4.48 -12.01 1.96
N ILE A 276 -4.47 -11.54 3.22
CA ILE A 276 -4.69 -10.14 3.57
C ILE A 276 -3.31 -9.53 3.84
N ILE A 277 -2.90 -8.59 2.98
CA ILE A 277 -1.64 -7.88 2.99
C ILE A 277 -1.82 -6.53 3.68
N PHE A 278 -1.04 -6.27 4.72
CA PHE A 278 -0.98 -4.96 5.35
C PHE A 278 -0.01 -4.04 4.61
N ALA A 279 -0.48 -2.84 4.29
CA ALA A 279 0.24 -1.84 3.52
C ALA A 279 0.17 -0.48 4.22
N GLY A 280 1.28 0.25 4.26
CA GLY A 280 1.36 1.48 5.07
C GLY A 280 2.58 2.34 4.77
N ASN A 281 2.95 3.20 5.74
CA ASN A 281 4.13 4.08 5.66
C ASN A 281 5.46 3.36 5.96
N SER A 282 5.44 2.05 6.25
CA SER A 282 6.62 1.25 6.54
C SER A 282 7.42 0.91 5.27
N ASP A 283 8.68 0.52 5.49
CA ASP A 283 9.48 -0.18 4.48
C ASP A 283 8.75 -1.49 4.08
N ASN A 284 8.29 -1.56 2.83
CA ASN A 284 7.57 -2.70 2.28
C ASN A 284 8.49 -3.66 1.50
N ASN A 285 9.81 -3.51 1.59
CA ASN A 285 10.76 -4.19 0.72
C ASN A 285 10.67 -5.72 0.80
N HIS A 286 10.45 -6.27 2.00
CA HIS A 286 10.37 -7.71 2.15
C HIS A 286 9.02 -8.29 1.67
N MET A 287 7.89 -7.66 2.02
CA MET A 287 6.59 -8.01 1.44
C MET A 287 6.60 -7.91 -0.09
N ASN A 288 7.27 -6.90 -0.64
CA ASN A 288 7.45 -6.77 -2.08
C ASN A 288 8.25 -7.94 -2.66
N LYS A 289 9.37 -8.31 -2.04
CA LYS A 289 10.13 -9.51 -2.44
C LYS A 289 9.26 -10.77 -2.40
N LEU A 290 8.49 -10.98 -1.35
CA LEU A 290 7.58 -12.11 -1.22
C LEU A 290 6.58 -12.13 -2.38
N LEU A 291 5.96 -10.99 -2.69
CA LEU A 291 4.96 -10.88 -3.75
C LEU A 291 5.57 -10.97 -5.17
N GLN A 292 6.87 -10.72 -5.35
CA GLN A 292 7.57 -10.89 -6.64
C GLN A 292 7.84 -12.36 -6.97
N GLU A 293 7.91 -13.23 -5.97
CA GLU A 293 8.10 -14.68 -6.16
C GLU A 293 6.79 -15.38 -6.57
N GLU A 294 5.65 -14.69 -6.45
CA GLU A 294 4.31 -15.24 -6.62
C GLU A 294 3.57 -14.68 -7.84
N VAL A 295 2.64 -15.47 -8.39
CA VAL A 295 1.77 -15.01 -9.48
C VAL A 295 0.57 -14.28 -8.90
N VAL A 296 0.58 -12.95 -9.01
CA VAL A 296 -0.51 -12.07 -8.56
C VAL A 296 -1.30 -11.53 -9.76
N GLU A 297 -2.47 -12.11 -10.05
CA GLU A 297 -3.35 -11.64 -11.12
C GLU A 297 -4.22 -10.44 -10.69
N ASN A 298 -4.69 -10.43 -9.44
CA ASN A 298 -5.68 -9.45 -8.96
C ASN A 298 -5.24 -8.81 -7.64
N LYS A 299 -5.20 -7.47 -7.62
CA LYS A 299 -4.86 -6.65 -6.45
C LYS A 299 -6.13 -5.95 -5.98
N VAL A 300 -6.67 -6.37 -4.84
CA VAL A 300 -7.91 -5.80 -4.30
C VAL A 300 -7.59 -4.92 -3.09
N ILE A 301 -7.71 -3.61 -3.28
CA ILE A 301 -7.46 -2.62 -2.23
C ILE A 301 -8.72 -2.44 -1.39
N LEU A 302 -8.58 -2.51 -0.08
CA LEU A 302 -9.64 -2.38 0.89
C LEU A 302 -9.52 -1.03 1.59
N GLY A 303 -10.62 -0.27 1.61
CA GLY A 303 -10.66 1.05 2.23
C GLY A 303 -10.43 2.20 1.25
N GLY A 304 -10.82 3.41 1.65
CA GLY A 304 -10.70 4.61 0.82
C GLY A 304 -9.27 5.10 0.62
N GLU A 305 -9.07 5.98 -0.38
CA GLU A 305 -7.77 6.61 -0.65
C GLU A 305 -7.19 7.38 0.55
N GLY A 306 -8.03 7.88 1.46
CA GLY A 306 -7.57 8.57 2.67
C GLY A 306 -6.93 7.64 3.71
N VAL A 307 -7.28 6.35 3.71
CA VAL A 307 -6.74 5.34 4.65
C VAL A 307 -5.59 4.58 4.01
N LEU A 308 -5.76 4.15 2.77
CA LEU A 308 -4.74 3.45 1.99
C LEU A 308 -4.63 4.06 0.59
N PRO A 309 -3.77 5.08 0.42
CA PRO A 309 -3.51 5.69 -0.87
C PRO A 309 -2.99 4.68 -1.90
N ILE A 310 -3.40 4.79 -3.16
CA ILE A 310 -2.91 3.92 -4.24
C ILE A 310 -1.39 3.96 -4.39
N SER A 311 -0.75 5.10 -4.05
CA SER A 311 0.71 5.23 -4.06
C SER A 311 1.39 4.28 -3.08
N LYS A 312 0.81 4.07 -1.88
CA LYS A 312 1.34 3.11 -0.91
C LYS A 312 1.21 1.67 -1.40
N VAL A 313 0.12 1.37 -2.10
CA VAL A 313 -0.12 0.04 -2.71
C VAL A 313 0.86 -0.22 -3.85
N ASN A 314 1.09 0.77 -4.72
CA ASN A 314 2.02 0.61 -5.84
C ASN A 314 3.45 0.34 -5.37
N ASN A 315 3.86 0.89 -4.20
CA ASN A 315 5.17 0.61 -3.62
C ASN A 315 5.37 -0.86 -3.21
N LEU A 316 4.31 -1.64 -3.00
CA LEU A 316 4.39 -3.08 -2.71
C LEU A 316 4.83 -3.93 -3.90
N PHE A 317 4.76 -3.40 -5.13
CA PHE A 317 5.02 -4.17 -6.36
C PHE A 317 6.07 -3.54 -7.26
N GLN A 318 6.83 -2.56 -6.76
CA GLN A 318 7.92 -1.96 -7.53
C GLN A 318 9.15 -2.88 -7.47
N GLN A 319 9.67 -3.33 -8.62
CA GLN A 319 10.97 -3.97 -8.66
C GLN A 319 12.04 -3.02 -8.10
N GLN A 320 12.73 -3.42 -7.04
CA GLN A 320 13.99 -2.78 -6.68
C GLN A 320 15.04 -3.24 -7.70
N VAL A 321 15.68 -2.27 -8.36
CA VAL A 321 16.98 -2.49 -9.01
C VAL A 321 17.92 -2.96 -7.91
N VAL A 322 18.34 -4.22 -7.97
CA VAL A 322 19.35 -4.79 -7.07
C VAL A 322 20.65 -4.02 -7.32
N VAL A 323 20.98 -3.11 -6.41
CA VAL A 323 22.36 -2.70 -6.18
C VAL A 323 22.82 -3.59 -5.04
N ASP A 324 23.81 -4.44 -5.32
CA ASP A 324 24.33 -5.42 -4.38
C ASP A 324 24.59 -4.81 -3.00
N LYS A 325 24.09 -5.51 -1.99
CA LYS A 325 24.17 -5.17 -0.57
C LYS A 325 25.53 -5.60 -0.03
N ASP A 326 26.39 -4.64 0.24
CA ASP A 326 27.30 -4.67 1.38
C ASP A 326 27.18 -3.33 2.12
N ASP A 327 27.18 -3.41 3.46
CA ASP A 327 27.17 -2.34 4.46
C ASP A 327 25.82 -1.71 4.90
N ASN A 328 25.21 -2.39 5.88
CA ASN A 328 24.32 -1.82 6.88
C ASN A 328 25.11 -0.93 7.86
N ASP A 329 24.94 0.39 7.78
CA ASP A 329 25.05 1.25 8.96
C ASP A 329 24.04 2.43 8.85
N ALA A 330 23.27 2.63 9.90
CA ALA A 330 22.07 3.45 9.96
C ALA A 330 22.36 4.98 10.01
N THR A 331 23.41 5.44 9.34
CA THR A 331 23.79 6.86 9.27
C THR A 331 24.04 7.39 7.86
N ASN A 332 24.00 6.55 6.83
CA ASN A 332 24.21 6.97 5.44
C ASN A 332 23.13 6.42 4.50
N ALA A 333 22.01 7.14 4.35
CA ALA A 333 21.33 7.12 3.05
C ALA A 333 22.36 7.55 1.99
N PRO A 334 22.49 6.89 0.83
CA PRO A 334 23.46 7.30 -0.18
C PRO A 334 23.25 8.79 -0.48
N ASN A 335 24.24 9.60 -0.13
CA ASN A 335 24.16 11.04 -0.24
C ASN A 335 23.92 11.37 -1.71
N ARG A 336 22.69 11.80 -2.08
CA ARG A 336 22.29 12.06 -3.48
C ARG A 336 23.25 13.01 -4.18
N ARG A 337 23.84 13.92 -3.42
CA ARG A 337 24.91 14.82 -3.87
C ARG A 337 26.19 14.05 -4.22
N GLN A 338 26.63 13.14 -3.36
CA GLN A 338 27.78 12.28 -3.63
C GLN A 338 27.56 11.43 -4.89
N PHE A 339 26.39 10.82 -5.03
CA PHE A 339 26.03 10.06 -6.23
C PHE A 339 26.08 10.92 -7.50
N LEU A 340 25.48 12.12 -7.43
CA LEU A 340 25.29 12.94 -8.62
C LEU A 340 26.58 13.65 -9.05
N ILE A 341 27.21 14.35 -8.11
CA ILE A 341 28.31 15.30 -8.36
C ILE A 341 29.53 15.08 -7.45
N GLY A 342 29.56 14.06 -6.61
CA GLY A 342 30.63 13.87 -5.61
C GLY A 342 32.04 13.76 -6.21
N ASP A 343 32.20 13.07 -7.35
CA ASP A 343 33.48 12.97 -8.04
C ASP A 343 33.94 14.33 -8.60
N ALA A 344 33.01 15.07 -9.22
CA ALA A 344 33.25 16.39 -9.79
C ALA A 344 33.51 17.46 -8.69
N GLU A 345 32.89 17.32 -7.52
CA GLU A 345 33.21 18.16 -6.37
C GLU A 345 34.60 17.85 -5.81
N LYS A 346 34.96 16.57 -5.75
CA LYS A 346 36.24 16.13 -5.19
C LYS A 346 37.44 16.54 -6.06
N ASP A 347 37.30 16.50 -7.38
CA ASP A 347 38.35 16.91 -8.32
C ASP A 347 38.33 18.42 -8.65
N GLY A 348 37.37 19.17 -8.11
CA GLY A 348 37.21 20.61 -8.32
C GLY A 348 36.63 20.99 -9.68
N THR A 349 36.12 20.04 -10.45
CA THR A 349 35.46 20.28 -11.74
C THR A 349 34.01 20.74 -11.59
N PHE A 350 33.43 20.62 -10.40
CA PHE A 350 32.19 21.28 -9.97
C PHE A 350 32.42 21.99 -8.63
N ALA A 351 32.26 23.31 -8.60
CA ALA A 351 32.60 24.10 -7.42
C ALA A 351 31.79 25.40 -7.32
N LYS A 352 31.79 25.99 -6.12
CA LYS A 352 31.22 27.32 -5.89
C LYS A 352 32.28 28.40 -6.15
N LEU A 353 32.21 29.08 -7.30
CA LEU A 353 33.09 30.18 -7.66
C LEU A 353 32.34 31.51 -7.59
N ASN A 354 32.92 32.51 -6.92
CA ASN A 354 32.33 33.85 -6.76
C ASN A 354 30.87 33.84 -6.27
N GLY A 355 30.51 32.87 -5.41
CA GLY A 355 29.16 32.75 -4.85
C GLY A 355 28.18 31.89 -5.65
N SER A 356 28.57 31.38 -6.82
CA SER A 356 27.71 30.54 -7.68
C SER A 356 28.31 29.17 -7.92
N TRP A 357 27.49 28.12 -7.79
CA TRP A 357 27.82 26.76 -8.17
C TRP A 357 27.87 26.64 -9.70
N GLN A 358 28.87 25.94 -10.21
CA GLN A 358 29.06 25.70 -11.64
C GLN A 358 30.06 24.56 -11.90
N TYR A 359 30.00 23.98 -13.10
CA TYR A 359 31.13 23.21 -13.62
C TYR A 359 32.26 24.17 -14.01
N THR A 360 33.48 23.90 -13.57
CA THR A 360 34.61 24.83 -13.74
C THR A 360 35.25 24.76 -15.13
N THR A 361 34.91 23.73 -15.91
CA THR A 361 35.37 23.55 -17.29
C THR A 361 34.24 23.11 -18.23
N LYS A 362 34.40 23.36 -19.54
CA LYS A 362 33.43 22.93 -20.57
C LYS A 362 33.40 21.41 -20.69
N GLU A 363 34.56 20.77 -20.53
CA GLU A 363 34.73 19.33 -20.57
C GLU A 363 33.95 18.65 -19.44
N ALA A 364 34.02 19.21 -18.22
CA ALA A 364 33.27 18.69 -17.08
C ALA A 364 31.75 18.84 -17.27
N LYS A 365 31.30 19.98 -17.80
CA LYS A 365 29.89 20.15 -18.21
C LYS A 365 29.48 19.07 -19.22
N GLN A 366 30.24 18.91 -20.31
CA GLN A 366 29.93 17.92 -21.35
C GLN A 366 29.96 16.47 -20.85
N GLN A 367 30.79 16.18 -19.84
CA GLN A 367 30.85 14.85 -19.22
C GLN A 367 29.60 14.56 -18.39
N ASN A 368 29.05 15.56 -17.69
CA ASN A 368 28.01 15.34 -16.67
C ASN A 368 26.61 15.79 -17.08
N ILE A 369 26.46 16.68 -18.06
CA ILE A 369 25.17 17.22 -18.50
C ILE A 369 24.86 16.71 -19.91
N GLU A 370 23.59 16.40 -20.16
CA GLU A 370 23.08 16.11 -21.49
C GLU A 370 21.73 16.76 -21.74
N SER A 371 21.44 17.01 -23.02
CA SER A 371 20.15 17.46 -23.48
C SER A 371 19.27 16.28 -23.86
N ILE A 372 18.07 16.21 -23.28
CA ILE A 372 17.08 15.19 -23.58
C ILE A 372 15.82 15.81 -24.18
N ASN A 373 15.23 15.08 -25.12
CA ASN A 373 13.88 15.37 -25.61
C ASN A 373 12.84 14.69 -24.72
N ILE A 374 11.80 15.45 -24.37
CA ILE A 374 10.63 15.04 -23.59
C ILE A 374 9.35 15.36 -24.36
N LYS A 375 8.35 14.48 -24.26
CA LYS A 375 7.02 14.72 -24.84
C LYS A 375 6.15 15.38 -23.78
N VAL A 376 5.46 16.45 -24.16
CA VAL A 376 4.54 17.17 -23.28
C VAL A 376 3.25 17.54 -24.00
N TRP A 377 2.20 17.78 -23.25
CA TRP A 377 1.03 18.48 -23.75
C TRP A 377 1.25 19.97 -23.67
N ASP A 378 0.79 20.70 -24.68
CA ASP A 378 0.80 22.17 -24.69
C ASP A 378 -0.45 22.65 -25.45
N TYR A 379 -0.91 23.86 -25.21
CA TYR A 379 -2.06 24.40 -25.93
C TYR A 379 -1.73 24.61 -27.42
N VAL A 380 -2.73 24.36 -28.28
CA VAL A 380 -2.60 24.66 -29.71
C VAL A 380 -2.36 26.16 -29.93
N ASP A 381 -3.08 26.97 -29.16
CA ASP A 381 -2.98 28.43 -29.09
C ASP A 381 -3.07 28.87 -27.62
N LYS A 382 -2.04 29.53 -27.12
CA LYS A 382 -1.98 29.96 -25.70
C LYS A 382 -3.03 31.01 -25.36
N ASN A 383 -3.44 31.81 -26.35
CA ASN A 383 -4.43 32.88 -26.20
C ASN A 383 -5.87 32.35 -26.34
N ASP A 384 -6.05 31.20 -27.00
CA ASP A 384 -7.35 30.54 -27.17
C ASP A 384 -7.28 29.05 -26.78
N LYS A 385 -7.36 28.82 -25.46
CA LYS A 385 -7.30 27.49 -24.83
C LYS A 385 -8.44 26.56 -25.27
N SER A 386 -9.51 27.08 -25.90
CA SER A 386 -10.65 26.28 -26.39
C SER A 386 -10.27 25.38 -27.58
N ARG A 387 -9.17 25.72 -28.27
CA ARG A 387 -8.64 24.96 -29.43
C ARG A 387 -7.96 23.64 -29.04
N GLY A 388 -7.96 23.32 -27.74
CA GLY A 388 -7.42 22.08 -27.22
C GLY A 388 -5.89 22.07 -27.10
N LYS A 389 -5.35 20.89 -26.82
CA LYS A 389 -3.93 20.65 -26.58
C LYS A 389 -3.35 19.79 -27.70
N LYS A 390 -2.05 19.94 -27.94
CA LYS A 390 -1.25 19.15 -28.89
C LYS A 390 -0.04 18.57 -28.18
N THR A 391 0.53 17.53 -28.76
CA THR A 391 1.83 17.02 -28.34
C THR A 391 2.93 17.96 -28.85
N VAL A 392 3.83 18.34 -27.96
CA VAL A 392 5.04 19.12 -28.27
C VAL A 392 6.24 18.36 -27.73
N ILE A 393 7.34 18.35 -28.49
CA ILE A 393 8.62 17.85 -28.02
C ILE A 393 9.42 19.05 -27.52
N LYS A 394 9.80 19.03 -26.25
CA LYS A 394 10.68 20.04 -25.65
C LYS A 394 12.03 19.43 -25.32
N SER A 395 13.07 20.26 -25.32
CA SER A 395 14.43 19.87 -24.99
C SER A 395 14.78 20.44 -23.61
N ILE A 396 15.33 19.61 -22.73
CA ILE A 396 15.80 20.03 -21.40
C ILE A 396 17.20 19.48 -21.15
N GLU A 397 18.09 20.31 -20.61
CA GLU A 397 19.41 19.86 -20.15
C GLU A 397 19.32 19.40 -18.70
N VAL A 398 19.84 18.20 -18.41
CA VAL A 398 19.85 17.59 -17.07
C VAL A 398 21.16 16.85 -16.83
N ASN A 399 21.42 16.46 -15.58
CA ASN A 399 22.52 15.56 -15.29
C ASN A 399 22.32 14.22 -16.00
N LYS A 400 23.36 13.69 -16.65
CA LYS A 400 23.30 12.41 -17.36
C LYS A 400 22.85 11.26 -16.49
N LYS A 401 23.21 11.27 -15.20
CA LYS A 401 22.80 10.25 -14.24
C LYS A 401 21.30 10.29 -13.94
N LEU A 402 20.62 11.39 -14.26
CA LEU A 402 19.17 11.58 -14.06
C LEU A 402 18.37 11.53 -15.34
N SER A 403 19.00 11.53 -16.52
CA SER A 403 18.31 11.70 -17.81
C SER A 403 17.23 10.66 -18.08
N SER A 404 17.50 9.39 -17.76
CA SER A 404 16.53 8.30 -17.91
C SER A 404 15.34 8.47 -16.98
N VAL A 405 15.58 8.86 -15.72
CA VAL A 405 14.54 9.12 -14.73
C VAL A 405 13.70 10.34 -15.13
N VAL A 406 14.33 11.40 -15.61
CA VAL A 406 13.61 12.60 -16.06
C VAL A 406 12.73 12.28 -17.28
N LYS A 407 13.21 11.49 -18.24
CA LYS A 407 12.38 11.01 -19.35
C LYS A 407 11.15 10.26 -18.84
N GLN A 408 11.32 9.34 -17.89
CA GLN A 408 10.22 8.58 -17.30
C GLN A 408 9.21 9.49 -16.57
N ILE A 409 9.68 10.49 -15.83
CA ILE A 409 8.82 11.51 -15.19
C ILE A 409 7.94 12.19 -16.23
N PHE A 410 8.53 12.68 -17.32
CA PHE A 410 7.77 13.39 -18.36
C PHE A 410 6.88 12.47 -19.19
N ASP A 411 7.28 11.23 -19.44
CA ASP A 411 6.43 10.22 -20.10
C ASP A 411 5.20 9.90 -19.22
N GLU A 412 5.37 9.80 -17.91
CA GLU A 412 4.25 9.64 -16.98
C GLU A 412 3.34 10.86 -16.95
N ILE A 413 3.89 12.06 -16.82
CA ILE A 413 3.12 13.31 -16.87
C ILE A 413 2.32 13.40 -18.18
N TYR A 414 2.94 13.06 -19.31
CA TYR A 414 2.30 13.06 -20.63
C TYR A 414 1.16 12.04 -20.73
N ALA A 415 1.28 10.89 -20.07
CA ALA A 415 0.26 9.84 -20.06
C ALA A 415 -0.94 10.12 -19.13
N LEU A 416 -0.86 11.15 -18.27
CA LEU A 416 -1.94 11.47 -17.34
C LEU A 416 -3.23 11.91 -18.08
N PRO A 417 -4.44 11.45 -17.66
CA PRO A 417 -5.70 11.75 -18.34
C PRO A 417 -6.02 13.25 -18.49
N GLN A 418 -5.57 14.08 -17.55
CA GLN A 418 -5.78 15.54 -17.59
C GLN A 418 -4.97 16.26 -18.68
N GLN A 419 -4.00 15.57 -19.30
CA GLN A 419 -3.11 16.12 -20.33
C GLN A 419 -2.48 17.44 -19.87
N PHE A 420 -1.79 17.44 -18.74
CA PHE A 420 -1.30 18.66 -18.09
C PHE A 420 -0.44 19.50 -19.06
N PRO A 421 -0.77 20.79 -19.30
CA PRO A 421 -0.06 21.60 -20.26
C PRO A 421 1.26 22.14 -19.69
N ILE A 422 2.33 21.97 -20.43
CA ILE A 422 3.68 22.45 -20.12
C ILE A 422 4.07 23.37 -21.27
N ASP A 423 4.03 24.66 -21.01
CA ASP A 423 4.40 25.71 -21.94
C ASP A 423 5.91 25.97 -21.94
N ASP A 424 6.52 25.94 -20.76
CA ASP A 424 7.96 26.10 -20.64
C ASP A 424 8.54 25.11 -19.62
N VAL A 425 9.80 24.74 -19.82
CA VAL A 425 10.49 23.78 -18.99
C VAL A 425 11.98 24.14 -18.87
N GLY A 426 12.41 24.38 -17.64
CA GLY A 426 13.79 24.71 -17.29
C GLY A 426 14.49 23.54 -16.61
N GLY A 427 15.81 23.43 -16.83
CA GLY A 427 16.64 22.38 -16.22
C GLY A 427 17.98 22.94 -15.74
N PHE A 428 19.07 22.41 -16.28
CA PHE A 428 20.43 22.85 -16.00
C PHE A 428 20.64 24.36 -16.29
N ARG A 429 21.47 25.02 -15.47
CA ARG A 429 21.95 26.40 -15.68
C ARG A 429 23.46 26.43 -15.50
N ASP A 430 24.18 27.16 -16.36
CA ASP A 430 25.66 27.19 -16.30
C ASP A 430 26.21 27.68 -14.95
N SER A 431 25.51 28.59 -14.29
CA SER A 431 25.85 29.05 -12.94
C SER A 431 24.62 29.51 -12.17
N ASP A 432 24.53 29.17 -10.89
CA ASP A 432 23.46 29.62 -9.99
C ASP A 432 23.95 29.69 -8.54
N SER A 433 23.32 30.54 -7.73
CA SER A 433 23.52 30.61 -6.29
C SER A 433 23.12 29.32 -5.56
N CYS A 434 22.12 28.59 -6.10
CA CYS A 434 21.66 27.30 -5.63
C CYS A 434 22.35 26.16 -6.39
N ILE A 435 22.63 25.04 -5.70
CA ILE A 435 23.37 23.91 -6.28
C ILE A 435 22.55 23.12 -7.30
N ASN A 436 21.21 23.14 -7.21
CA ASN A 436 20.35 22.22 -7.95
C ASN A 436 20.40 22.41 -9.48
N HIS A 437 20.22 23.64 -9.98
CA HIS A 437 20.27 23.90 -11.43
C HIS A 437 21.67 23.61 -12.02
N PRO A 438 22.78 24.10 -11.45
CA PRO A 438 24.11 23.82 -11.99
C PRO A 438 24.50 22.35 -11.91
N ALA A 439 23.97 21.59 -10.94
CA ALA A 439 24.18 20.15 -10.89
C ALA A 439 23.38 19.38 -11.95
N GLY A 440 22.45 20.03 -12.66
CA GLY A 440 21.48 19.37 -13.55
C GLY A 440 20.41 18.58 -12.79
N ALA A 441 20.11 19.01 -11.57
CA ALA A 441 19.30 18.31 -10.57
C ALA A 441 18.00 19.05 -10.20
N ALA A 442 17.65 20.09 -10.95
CA ALA A 442 16.41 20.84 -10.81
C ALA A 442 15.63 20.85 -12.13
N ILE A 443 14.31 20.88 -12.01
CA ILE A 443 13.38 21.05 -13.11
C ILE A 443 12.37 22.12 -12.72
N ASP A 444 12.27 23.17 -13.53
CA ASP A 444 11.20 24.16 -13.44
C ASP A 444 10.16 23.86 -14.51
N ILE A 445 8.88 23.84 -14.16
CA ILE A 445 7.77 23.65 -15.11
C ILE A 445 6.90 24.88 -15.10
N ASN A 446 6.71 25.50 -16.27
CA ASN A 446 6.00 26.77 -16.43
C ASN A 446 6.53 27.86 -15.47
N PRO A 447 7.86 28.11 -15.41
CA PRO A 447 8.45 29.03 -14.44
C PRO A 447 7.90 30.47 -14.49
N ASP A 448 7.40 30.92 -15.64
CA ASP A 448 6.79 32.26 -15.75
C ASP A 448 5.46 32.39 -14.97
N GLU A 449 4.81 31.26 -14.68
CA GLU A 449 3.61 31.18 -13.84
C GLU A 449 3.95 30.96 -12.36
N ASN A 450 5.24 30.91 -12.03
CA ASN A 450 5.70 30.53 -10.70
C ASN A 450 5.38 31.59 -9.66
N TYR A 451 4.53 31.21 -8.71
CA TYR A 451 4.25 32.01 -7.53
C TYR A 451 5.36 31.82 -6.49
N TYR A 452 6.49 32.47 -6.68
CA TYR A 452 7.60 32.39 -5.74
C TYR A 452 7.32 33.27 -4.52
N ILE A 453 7.28 32.65 -3.33
CA ILE A 453 6.94 33.33 -2.07
C ILE A 453 8.13 33.26 -1.11
N GLN A 454 8.57 34.42 -0.61
CA GLN A 454 9.37 34.49 0.60
C GLN A 454 8.52 34.88 1.79
N LEU A 455 8.60 34.11 2.87
CA LEU A 455 7.94 34.39 4.14
C LEU A 455 8.90 35.12 5.10
N ASP A 456 8.39 36.09 5.85
CA ASP A 456 9.09 36.66 7.00
C ASP A 456 9.09 35.70 8.19
N LYS A 457 9.73 36.14 9.28
CA LYS A 457 9.80 35.39 10.54
C LYS A 457 8.43 35.13 11.18
N ASP A 458 7.42 35.91 10.81
CA ASP A 458 6.04 35.80 11.30
C ASP A 458 5.14 35.04 10.30
N GLY A 459 5.70 34.49 9.23
CA GLY A 459 4.98 33.73 8.20
C GLY A 459 4.20 34.57 7.20
N LYS A 460 4.45 35.89 7.12
CA LYS A 460 3.82 36.78 6.11
C LYS A 460 4.67 36.85 4.84
N VAL A 461 4.00 37.00 3.70
CA VAL A 461 4.65 37.16 2.39
C VAL A 461 5.44 38.48 2.36
N GLN A 462 6.77 38.41 2.20
CA GLN A 462 7.66 39.57 2.03
C GLN A 462 7.91 39.92 0.57
N SER A 463 8.07 38.92 -0.29
CA SER A 463 8.31 39.12 -1.72
C SER A 463 7.52 38.09 -2.52
N GLN A 464 7.00 38.57 -3.65
CA GLN A 464 6.23 37.81 -4.62
C GLN A 464 6.84 38.06 -6.00
N VAL A 465 7.20 36.98 -6.69
CA VAL A 465 7.51 37.00 -8.13
C VAL A 465 6.51 36.09 -8.82
N GLY A 466 6.00 36.50 -9.99
CA GLY A 466 5.01 35.75 -10.77
C GLY A 466 3.54 35.95 -10.37
N ASN A 467 2.64 35.33 -11.15
CA ASN A 467 1.19 35.33 -10.92
C ASN A 467 0.80 34.43 -9.74
N TYR A 468 -0.41 34.60 -9.19
CA TYR A 468 -0.91 33.79 -8.08
C TYR A 468 -1.04 32.31 -8.48
N TYR A 469 -0.43 31.40 -7.73
CA TYR A 469 -0.54 29.95 -7.93
C TYR A 469 -1.98 29.50 -7.67
N LYS A 470 -2.66 29.07 -8.73
CA LYS A 470 -4.09 28.72 -8.69
C LYS A 470 -4.30 27.33 -9.30
N PRO A 471 -3.95 26.26 -8.57
CA PRO A 471 -4.29 24.91 -9.00
C PRO A 471 -5.77 24.84 -9.35
N SER A 472 -6.08 24.30 -10.53
CA SER A 472 -7.45 24.16 -11.09
C SER A 472 -8.08 25.41 -11.71
N GLU A 473 -7.57 26.63 -11.48
CA GLU A 473 -8.03 27.83 -12.22
C GLU A 473 -7.06 28.20 -13.34
N ASP A 474 -5.78 28.30 -13.00
CA ASP A 474 -4.73 28.47 -13.98
C ASP A 474 -4.24 27.09 -14.44
N PRO A 475 -4.46 26.72 -15.71
CA PRO A 475 -4.12 25.39 -16.21
C PRO A 475 -2.62 25.09 -16.21
N TYR A 476 -1.75 26.11 -16.08
CA TYR A 476 -0.29 25.92 -16.01
C TYR A 476 0.23 25.77 -14.58
N SER A 477 -0.58 26.07 -13.57
CA SER A 477 -0.25 25.83 -12.16
C SER A 477 -0.06 24.34 -11.90
N ILE A 478 1.08 23.96 -11.31
CA ILE A 478 1.34 22.57 -10.87
C ILE A 478 0.15 22.02 -10.10
N THR A 479 -0.23 20.77 -10.40
CA THR A 479 -1.30 20.07 -9.69
C THR A 479 -0.74 19.01 -8.75
N PRO A 480 -1.51 18.56 -7.74
CA PRO A 480 -1.09 17.45 -6.88
C PRO A 480 -0.70 16.18 -7.64
N GLU A 481 -1.28 15.92 -8.81
CA GLU A 481 -0.94 14.79 -9.68
C GLU A 481 0.48 14.92 -10.23
N ILE A 482 0.90 16.12 -10.67
CA ILE A 482 2.26 16.37 -11.15
C ILE A 482 3.25 16.22 -10.01
N VAL A 483 2.94 16.78 -8.83
CA VAL A 483 3.77 16.61 -7.63
C VAL A 483 3.96 15.14 -7.28
N LYS A 484 2.90 14.33 -7.34
CA LYS A 484 2.95 12.88 -7.08
C LYS A 484 3.86 12.15 -8.07
N VAL A 485 3.86 12.51 -9.36
CA VAL A 485 4.79 11.90 -10.33
C VAL A 485 6.24 12.20 -9.95
N PHE A 486 6.61 13.45 -9.68
CA PHE A 486 7.98 13.77 -9.26
C PHE A 486 8.39 13.09 -7.95
N GLN A 487 7.50 13.05 -6.95
CA GLN A 487 7.75 12.41 -5.66
C GLN A 487 7.95 10.89 -5.77
N LYS A 488 7.29 10.22 -6.74
CA LYS A 488 7.55 8.80 -7.06
C LYS A 488 9.03 8.55 -7.35
N TYR A 489 9.67 9.51 -8.03
CA TYR A 489 11.09 9.47 -8.40
C TYR A 489 12.00 10.16 -7.38
N LYS A 490 11.50 10.43 -6.17
CA LYS A 490 12.23 11.05 -5.06
C LYS A 490 12.65 12.51 -5.31
N TRP A 491 12.03 13.21 -6.24
CA TRP A 491 12.20 14.64 -6.40
C TRP A 491 11.32 15.39 -5.38
N ASP A 492 11.92 16.35 -4.69
CA ASP A 492 11.22 17.25 -3.78
C ASP A 492 10.54 18.36 -4.58
N TRP A 493 9.40 18.82 -4.08
CA TRP A 493 8.63 19.91 -4.69
C TRP A 493 8.83 21.19 -3.89
N GLY A 494 9.10 22.31 -4.57
CA GLY A 494 9.42 23.58 -3.92
C GLY A 494 8.26 24.19 -3.12
N GLY A 495 7.02 23.76 -3.36
CA GLY A 495 5.88 24.07 -2.48
C GLY A 495 6.02 23.50 -1.06
N ASN A 496 6.87 22.48 -0.86
CA ASN A 496 7.15 21.90 0.47
C ASN A 496 8.37 22.52 1.17
N PHE A 497 9.17 23.35 0.49
CA PHE A 497 10.36 23.96 1.08
C PHE A 497 10.00 24.86 2.27
N LYS A 498 10.87 25.00 3.27
CA LYS A 498 10.52 25.80 4.46
C LYS A 498 10.32 27.27 4.10
N ASN A 499 11.27 27.85 3.37
CA ASN A 499 11.25 29.22 2.85
C ASN A 499 12.49 29.35 1.95
N PRO A 500 12.41 29.88 0.72
CA PRO A 500 11.21 30.30 -0.03
C PRO A 500 10.35 29.13 -0.47
N LYS A 501 9.08 29.40 -0.80
CA LYS A 501 8.19 28.47 -1.49
C LYS A 501 8.29 28.70 -2.98
N ASP A 502 8.56 27.64 -3.73
CA ASP A 502 8.73 27.67 -5.18
C ASP A 502 7.83 26.60 -5.83
N TYR A 503 6.63 27.00 -6.25
CA TYR A 503 5.58 26.03 -6.61
C TYR A 503 5.77 25.39 -7.98
N MET A 504 6.63 25.96 -8.83
CA MET A 504 6.95 25.43 -10.16
C MET A 504 8.25 24.63 -10.20
N HIS A 505 8.95 24.54 -9.06
CA HIS A 505 10.27 23.92 -8.96
C HIS A 505 10.23 22.51 -8.39
N PHE A 506 11.04 21.64 -8.97
CA PHE A 506 11.33 20.29 -8.48
C PHE A 506 12.84 20.09 -8.35
N SER A 507 13.26 19.47 -7.26
CA SER A 507 14.68 19.28 -6.93
C SER A 507 15.00 17.84 -6.53
N TYR A 508 16.03 17.26 -7.14
CA TYR A 508 16.52 15.93 -6.78
C TYR A 508 17.41 15.93 -5.52
N LEU A 509 18.18 17.00 -5.29
CA LEU A 509 19.06 17.10 -4.11
C LEU A 509 18.35 17.71 -2.89
N GLY A 510 17.09 18.13 -3.05
CA GLY A 510 16.27 18.73 -2.00
C GLY A 510 16.24 20.27 -2.04
N GLY A 511 15.44 20.83 -1.13
CA GLY A 511 15.16 22.26 -1.00
C GLY A 511 15.84 22.96 0.17
#